data_AF-A2BWE2-F1
#
_entry.id   AF-A2BWE2-F1
#
_cell.length_a   1.000
_cell.length_b   1.000
_cell.length_c   1.000
_cell.angle_alpha   90.00
_cell.angle_beta   90.00
_cell.angle_gamma   90.00
#
_symmetry.space_group_name_H-M   'P 1'
#
loop_
_entity.id
_entity.type
_entity.pdbx_description
1 polymer ?
#
loop_
_entity_poly.entity_id
_entity_poly.type
_entity_poly.pdbx_seq_one_letter_code
_entity_poly.pdbx_strand_id
1 'polypeptide(L)'
;MLLIRGSKLESIHLVHAVISDKKGRVLMCAGNPEYKSFIRSALKPFQAIPFVSSGASSKIKNSSKSIALSCGSHSGSISHIREAFKILWEYDIDIHSLKCPLKIKSPLEHNCSGKHAAFLATCKKLNWPLESYLKGDHPLQVEIFRKISEFLEVPLEEIYAERDDCGAPTLYMKLIEMAKLYSLLSSSVNAELEQISRAMTTHPTMISGQNRFDTEVIQASHGQVISKGGAEGIQCLCKVNEGMGLAIKVEDGSKRAKQAVGLHLLKQLGWISELRIQDIEDKILKLSEGVQIKVKGQLNFQES
;
A
#
# COMPACT_ATOMS: atom_id res chain seq x y z
N MET A 1 -15.30 -0.91 15.05
CA MET A 1 -14.35 -0.63 16.14
C MET A 1 -14.92 0.47 17.04
N LEU A 2 -14.81 0.31 18.35
CA LEU A 2 -15.32 1.24 19.36
C LEU A 2 -14.14 1.93 20.04
N LEU A 3 -14.26 3.23 20.24
CA LEU A 3 -13.40 4.01 21.12
C LEU A 3 -14.16 4.32 22.41
N ILE A 4 -13.56 4.00 23.55
CA ILE A 4 -14.15 4.20 24.88
C ILE A 4 -13.25 5.14 25.67
N ARG A 5 -13.83 6.12 26.35
CA ARG A 5 -13.14 6.98 27.32
C ARG A 5 -13.74 6.78 28.71
N GLY A 6 -12.92 6.31 29.64
CA GLY A 6 -13.37 5.83 30.94
C GLY A 6 -14.39 4.71 30.76
N SER A 7 -15.64 4.96 31.15
CA SER A 7 -16.76 4.02 31.01
C SER A 7 -17.72 4.35 29.87
N LYS A 8 -17.46 5.39 29.07
CA LYS A 8 -18.38 5.89 28.05
C LYS A 8 -17.87 5.65 26.63
N LEU A 9 -18.79 5.26 25.75
CA LEU A 9 -18.53 5.14 24.32
C LEU A 9 -18.35 6.55 23.72
N GLU A 10 -17.22 6.78 23.06
CA GLU A 10 -16.88 8.07 22.44
C GLU A 10 -17.03 8.04 20.92
N SER A 11 -16.65 6.94 20.26
CA SER A 11 -16.75 6.83 18.80
C SER A 11 -17.04 5.40 18.36
N ILE A 12 -17.82 5.27 17.28
CA ILE A 12 -18.06 4.03 16.56
C ILE A 12 -17.51 4.19 15.14
N HIS A 13 -16.66 3.26 14.74
CA HIS A 13 -16.12 3.18 13.39
C HIS A 13 -16.64 1.90 12.71
N LEU A 14 -17.40 2.04 11.62
CA LEU A 14 -17.84 0.92 10.80
C LEU A 14 -16.74 0.49 9.84
N VAL A 15 -16.53 -0.82 9.71
CA VAL A 15 -15.39 -1.38 8.99
C VAL A 15 -15.84 -2.56 8.16
N HIS A 16 -15.40 -2.58 6.90
CA HIS A 16 -15.48 -3.73 6.01
C HIS A 16 -14.08 -4.34 5.85
N ALA A 17 -14.02 -5.66 5.84
CA ALA A 17 -12.81 -6.42 5.60
C ALA A 17 -13.11 -7.66 4.77
N VAL A 18 -12.22 -7.99 3.84
CA VAL A 18 -12.36 -9.15 2.97
C VAL A 18 -11.01 -9.80 2.71
N ILE A 19 -10.98 -11.12 2.77
CA ILE A 19 -9.86 -11.94 2.33
C ILE A 19 -10.21 -12.57 1.00
N SER A 20 -9.29 -12.48 0.06
CA SER A 20 -9.40 -13.06 -1.28
C SER A 20 -8.22 -13.96 -1.60
N ASP A 21 -8.47 -14.96 -2.43
CA ASP A 21 -7.41 -15.70 -3.10
C ASP A 21 -6.98 -15.05 -4.42
N LYS A 22 -6.03 -15.66 -5.12
CA LYS A 22 -5.54 -15.18 -6.43
C LYS A 22 -6.57 -15.22 -7.56
N LYS A 23 -7.66 -15.98 -7.40
CA LYS A 23 -8.76 -16.06 -8.37
C LYS A 23 -9.85 -15.00 -8.11
N GLY A 24 -9.71 -14.21 -7.04
CA GLY A 24 -10.71 -13.23 -6.64
C GLY A 24 -11.86 -13.82 -5.82
N ARG A 25 -11.75 -15.07 -5.35
CA ARG A 25 -12.79 -15.68 -4.51
C ARG A 25 -12.68 -15.15 -3.09
N VAL A 26 -13.81 -14.72 -2.51
CA VAL A 26 -13.89 -14.36 -1.10
C VAL A 26 -13.67 -15.63 -0.26
N LEU A 27 -12.61 -15.63 0.54
CA LEU A 27 -12.35 -16.71 1.49
C LEU A 27 -13.06 -16.43 2.82
N MET A 28 -12.98 -15.18 3.27
CA MET A 28 -13.64 -14.71 4.49
C MET A 28 -14.00 -13.24 4.35
N CYS A 29 -15.08 -12.80 5.01
CA CYS A 29 -15.44 -11.39 5.04
C CYS A 29 -16.07 -10.97 6.38
N ALA A 30 -15.99 -9.67 6.64
CA ALA A 30 -16.73 -8.97 7.67
C ALA A 30 -17.28 -7.68 7.04
N GLY A 31 -18.59 -7.52 6.97
CA GLY A 31 -19.22 -6.41 6.25
C GLY A 31 -19.31 -6.68 4.74
N ASN A 32 -19.22 -5.63 3.92
CA ASN A 32 -19.48 -5.71 2.48
C ASN A 32 -18.17 -5.86 1.66
N PRO A 33 -17.89 -7.02 1.04
CA PRO A 33 -16.71 -7.21 0.18
C PRO A 33 -16.78 -6.39 -1.13
N GLU A 34 -17.98 -6.02 -1.56
CA GLU A 34 -18.23 -5.21 -2.77
C GLU A 34 -18.15 -3.71 -2.49
N TYR A 35 -17.84 -3.30 -1.25
CA TYR A 35 -17.73 -1.88 -0.90
C TYR A 35 -16.69 -1.19 -1.80
N LYS A 36 -17.10 -0.16 -2.52
CA LYS A 36 -16.25 0.58 -3.45
C LYS A 36 -15.60 1.78 -2.78
N SER A 37 -14.30 1.95 -2.98
CA SER A 37 -13.57 3.12 -2.53
C SER A 37 -12.33 3.35 -3.37
N PHE A 38 -11.70 4.51 -3.21
CA PHE A 38 -10.38 4.72 -3.79
C PHE A 38 -9.34 3.93 -3.01
N ILE A 39 -8.50 3.15 -3.69
CA ILE A 39 -7.42 2.38 -3.05
C ILE A 39 -6.31 3.28 -2.47
N ARG A 40 -6.22 4.54 -2.94
CA ARG A 40 -5.24 5.54 -2.51
C ARG A 40 -3.81 4.98 -2.59
N SER A 41 -2.97 5.34 -1.63
CA SER A 41 -1.58 4.88 -1.53
C SER A 41 -1.39 3.37 -1.37
N ALA A 42 -2.44 2.56 -1.17
CA ALA A 42 -2.30 1.10 -1.19
C ALA A 42 -2.07 0.56 -2.62
N LEU A 43 -2.23 1.39 -3.66
CA LEU A 43 -1.97 0.99 -5.05
C LEU A 43 -0.48 0.98 -5.43
N LYS A 44 0.37 1.63 -4.64
CA LYS A 44 1.78 1.89 -5.00
C LYS A 44 2.61 0.66 -5.39
N PRO A 45 2.45 -0.53 -4.76
CA PRO A 45 3.13 -1.74 -5.22
C PRO A 45 2.84 -2.04 -6.70
N PHE A 46 1.61 -1.84 -7.16
CA PHE A 46 1.20 -2.07 -8.54
C PHE A 46 1.63 -0.92 -9.47
N GLN A 47 1.67 0.32 -8.96
CA GLN A 47 2.25 1.45 -9.69
C GLN A 47 3.76 1.30 -9.92
N ALA A 48 4.46 0.49 -9.11
CA ALA A 48 5.89 0.21 -9.27
C ALA A 48 6.19 -0.81 -10.37
N ILE A 49 5.19 -1.49 -10.94
CA ILE A 49 5.41 -2.55 -11.94
C ILE A 49 6.16 -2.03 -13.17
N PRO A 50 5.79 -0.90 -13.81
CA PRO A 50 6.54 -0.39 -14.96
C PRO A 50 8.01 -0.09 -14.65
N PHE A 51 8.32 0.29 -13.40
CA PHE A 51 9.69 0.56 -12.98
C PHE A 51 10.55 -0.71 -12.96
N VAL A 52 9.93 -1.85 -12.63
CA VAL A 52 10.56 -3.17 -12.67
C VAL A 52 10.57 -3.74 -14.08
N SER A 53 9.41 -3.81 -14.74
CA SER A 53 9.24 -4.47 -16.05
C SER A 53 9.99 -3.79 -17.19
N SER A 54 10.15 -2.46 -17.15
CA SER A 54 10.97 -1.71 -18.14
C SER A 54 12.48 -1.93 -17.97
N GLY A 55 12.89 -2.63 -16.91
CA GLY A 55 14.29 -2.73 -16.49
C GLY A 55 14.86 -1.42 -15.95
N ALA A 56 14.02 -0.41 -15.66
CA ALA A 56 14.51 0.86 -15.15
C ALA A 56 15.14 0.71 -13.75
N SER A 57 14.53 -0.08 -12.88
CA SER A 57 15.11 -0.38 -11.57
C SER A 57 16.47 -1.08 -11.67
N SER A 58 16.71 -1.87 -12.72
CA SER A 58 17.92 -2.69 -12.87
C SER A 58 19.19 -1.88 -13.14
N LYS A 59 19.06 -0.63 -13.63
CA LYS A 59 20.19 0.29 -13.77
C LYS A 59 20.75 0.74 -12.41
N ILE A 60 19.92 0.72 -11.37
CA ILE A 60 20.23 1.30 -10.07
C ILE A 60 20.95 0.28 -9.18
N LYS A 61 22.12 0.65 -8.67
CA LYS A 61 22.85 -0.16 -7.70
C LYS A 61 21.99 -0.40 -6.44
N ASN A 62 21.87 -1.64 -5.98
CA ASN A 62 20.97 -2.01 -4.88
C ASN A 62 19.50 -1.61 -5.15
N SER A 63 19.00 -2.00 -6.32
CA SER A 63 17.67 -1.70 -6.83
C SER A 63 16.54 -2.11 -5.88
N SER A 64 16.71 -3.18 -5.09
CA SER A 64 15.71 -3.65 -4.11
C SER A 64 15.25 -2.55 -3.15
N LYS A 65 16.16 -1.67 -2.71
CA LYS A 65 15.83 -0.56 -1.82
C LYS A 65 15.03 0.54 -2.53
N SER A 66 15.38 0.84 -3.78
CA SER A 66 14.66 1.80 -4.63
C SER A 66 13.26 1.29 -5.01
N ILE A 67 13.12 -0.02 -5.30
CA ILE A 67 11.82 -0.66 -5.56
C ILE A 67 10.94 -0.56 -4.32
N ALA A 68 11.45 -0.88 -3.13
CA ALA A 68 10.71 -0.73 -1.89
C ALA A 68 10.23 0.73 -1.68
N LEU A 69 11.13 1.71 -1.87
CA LEU A 69 10.78 3.13 -1.76
C LEU A 69 9.65 3.53 -2.73
N SER A 70 9.66 3.02 -3.96
CA SER A 70 8.61 3.30 -4.95
C SER A 70 7.23 2.79 -4.54
N CYS A 71 7.18 1.74 -3.71
CA CYS A 71 5.96 1.17 -3.15
C CYS A 71 5.47 1.94 -1.90
N GLY A 72 6.27 2.87 -1.37
CA GLY A 72 6.10 3.46 -0.05
C GLY A 72 5.28 4.74 0.04
N SER A 73 4.75 5.00 1.23
CA SER A 73 4.32 6.33 1.71
C SER A 73 5.25 6.77 2.85
N HIS A 74 6.51 7.05 2.52
CA HIS A 74 7.57 7.20 3.51
C HIS A 74 7.46 8.46 4.38
N SER A 75 8.20 8.48 5.50
CA SER A 75 8.21 9.61 6.43
C SER A 75 8.90 10.87 5.93
N GLY A 76 9.75 10.75 4.89
CA GLY A 76 10.58 11.84 4.40
C GLY A 76 11.89 11.99 5.19
N SER A 77 12.33 10.93 5.89
CA SER A 77 13.66 10.92 6.51
C SER A 77 14.79 11.03 5.48
N ILE A 78 15.99 11.40 5.95
CA ILE A 78 17.19 11.54 5.13
C ILE A 78 17.47 10.29 4.28
N SER A 79 17.24 9.09 4.83
CA SER A 79 17.44 7.83 4.09
C SER A 79 16.50 7.71 2.88
N HIS A 80 15.25 8.14 3.03
CA HIS A 80 14.28 8.16 1.93
C HIS A 80 14.64 9.20 0.88
N ILE A 81 14.98 10.41 1.32
CA ILE A 81 15.38 11.53 0.43
C ILE A 81 16.58 11.12 -0.42
N ARG A 82 17.61 10.52 0.21
CA ARG A 82 18.81 10.04 -0.49
C ARG A 82 18.48 8.96 -1.53
N GLU A 83 17.57 8.03 -1.19
CA GLU A 83 17.19 6.97 -2.12
C GLU A 83 16.33 7.50 -3.28
N ALA A 84 15.39 8.42 -3.03
CA ALA A 84 14.62 9.07 -4.09
C ALA A 84 15.52 9.90 -5.02
N PHE A 85 16.46 10.67 -4.46
CA PHE A 85 17.44 11.43 -5.21
C PHE A 85 18.31 10.52 -6.08
N LYS A 86 18.77 9.40 -5.54
CA LYS A 86 19.56 8.41 -6.27
C LYS A 86 18.82 7.86 -7.49
N ILE A 87 17.51 7.59 -7.38
CA ILE A 87 16.71 7.15 -8.55
C ILE A 87 16.75 8.21 -9.66
N LEU A 88 16.60 9.50 -9.32
CA LEU A 88 16.67 10.59 -10.29
C LEU A 88 18.07 10.75 -10.89
N TRP A 89 19.09 10.68 -10.04
CA TRP A 89 20.50 10.83 -10.40
C TRP A 89 20.96 9.78 -11.43
N GLU A 90 20.60 8.51 -11.24
CA GLU A 90 20.93 7.41 -12.16
C GLU A 90 20.33 7.59 -13.57
N TYR A 91 19.39 8.52 -13.72
CA TYR A 91 18.68 8.82 -14.97
C TYR A 91 18.93 10.24 -15.48
N ASP A 92 19.84 10.99 -14.86
CA ASP A 92 20.13 12.39 -15.19
C ASP A 92 18.85 13.26 -15.20
N ILE A 93 17.99 13.06 -14.18
CA ILE A 93 16.72 13.78 -14.01
C ILE A 93 16.88 14.82 -12.91
N ASP A 94 16.45 16.05 -13.21
CA ASP A 94 16.46 17.13 -12.24
C ASP A 94 15.35 16.95 -11.18
N ILE A 95 15.61 17.38 -9.94
CA ILE A 95 14.66 17.32 -8.83
C ILE A 95 13.36 18.09 -9.15
N HIS A 96 13.44 19.16 -9.95
CA HIS A 96 12.31 19.98 -10.37
C HIS A 96 11.32 19.24 -11.29
N SER A 97 11.70 18.11 -11.89
CA SER A 97 10.77 17.23 -12.61
C SER A 97 9.80 16.48 -11.67
N LEU A 98 10.10 16.42 -10.36
CA LEU A 98 9.15 15.88 -9.39
C LEU A 98 7.94 16.81 -9.24
N LYS A 99 6.76 16.27 -9.53
CA LYS A 99 5.47 16.95 -9.40
C LYS A 99 4.77 16.67 -8.08
N CYS A 100 5.50 16.11 -7.11
CA CYS A 100 5.01 15.98 -5.75
C CYS A 100 4.68 17.37 -5.18
N PRO A 101 3.60 17.51 -4.41
CA PRO A 101 3.37 18.72 -3.62
C PRO A 101 4.59 19.04 -2.74
N LEU A 102 4.98 20.30 -2.71
CA LEU A 102 6.02 20.78 -1.80
C LEU A 102 5.53 20.62 -0.36
N LYS A 103 6.38 20.02 0.49
CA LYS A 103 6.06 19.82 1.91
C LYS A 103 6.70 20.88 2.80
N ILE A 104 8.03 20.92 2.85
CA ILE A 104 8.78 21.94 3.60
C ILE A 104 9.86 22.55 2.70
N LYS A 105 10.89 21.77 2.33
CA LYS A 105 12.06 22.30 1.61
C LYS A 105 12.23 21.74 0.21
N SER A 106 11.75 20.51 -0.03
CA SER A 106 11.98 19.82 -1.31
C SER A 106 10.84 18.85 -1.63
N PRO A 107 10.51 18.63 -2.92
CA PRO A 107 9.58 17.58 -3.32
C PRO A 107 10.07 16.17 -2.93
N LEU A 108 11.37 15.99 -2.63
CA LEU A 108 11.93 14.73 -2.15
C LEU A 108 11.44 14.33 -0.75
N GLU A 109 11.02 15.30 0.07
CA GLU A 109 10.49 15.08 1.42
C GLU A 109 9.04 14.60 1.41
N HIS A 110 8.36 14.76 0.27
CA HIS A 110 6.98 14.32 0.10
C HIS A 110 6.92 12.79 0.19
N ASN A 111 5.93 12.23 0.88
CA ASN A 111 5.83 10.79 1.14
C ASN A 111 5.64 9.93 -0.13
N CYS A 112 5.36 10.56 -1.28
CA CYS A 112 5.24 9.91 -2.57
C CYS A 112 6.45 10.10 -3.48
N SER A 113 7.51 10.79 -3.03
CA SER A 113 8.65 11.13 -3.89
C SER A 113 9.34 9.90 -4.48
N GLY A 114 9.43 8.80 -3.73
CA GLY A 114 9.91 7.51 -4.25
C GLY A 114 9.14 6.98 -5.45
N LYS A 115 7.79 7.01 -5.40
CA LYS A 115 6.93 6.62 -6.52
C LYS A 115 7.15 7.53 -7.73
N HIS A 116 7.20 8.84 -7.51
CA HIS A 116 7.37 9.80 -8.60
C HIS A 116 8.76 9.70 -9.24
N ALA A 117 9.81 9.44 -8.45
CA ALA A 117 11.14 9.19 -8.98
C ALA A 117 11.16 7.92 -9.85
N ALA A 118 10.50 6.85 -9.40
CA ALA A 118 10.34 5.62 -10.19
C ALA A 118 9.55 5.84 -11.50
N PHE A 119 8.48 6.65 -11.45
CA PHE A 119 7.73 7.07 -12.63
C PHE A 119 8.62 7.80 -13.65
N LEU A 120 9.37 8.80 -13.19
CA LEU A 120 10.28 9.58 -14.03
C LEU A 120 11.41 8.71 -14.61
N ALA A 121 12.02 7.85 -13.81
CA ALA A 121 13.04 6.90 -14.27
C ALA A 121 12.49 5.95 -15.34
N THR A 122 11.25 5.47 -15.17
CA THR A 122 10.56 4.65 -16.17
C THR A 122 10.34 5.45 -17.45
N CYS A 123 9.80 6.67 -17.36
CA CYS A 123 9.59 7.53 -18.52
C CYS A 123 10.90 7.79 -19.27
N LYS A 124 11.98 8.11 -18.55
CA LYS A 124 13.31 8.33 -19.15
C LYS A 124 13.85 7.07 -19.82
N LYS A 125 13.70 5.90 -19.20
CA LYS A 125 14.11 4.59 -19.76
C LYS A 125 13.37 4.26 -21.07
N LEU A 126 12.10 4.61 -21.16
CA LEU A 126 11.22 4.28 -22.28
C LEU A 126 11.03 5.45 -23.28
N ASN A 127 11.78 6.54 -23.12
CA ASN A 127 11.65 7.76 -23.91
C ASN A 127 10.22 8.35 -23.92
N TRP A 128 9.52 8.27 -22.80
CA TRP A 128 8.22 8.90 -22.60
C TRP A 128 8.33 10.32 -22.01
N PRO A 129 7.33 11.19 -22.23
CA PRO A 129 7.34 12.55 -21.71
C PRO A 129 7.53 12.62 -20.18
N LEU A 130 8.48 13.44 -19.72
CA LEU A 130 8.70 13.68 -18.29
C LEU A 130 7.71 14.68 -17.70
N GLU A 131 7.08 15.52 -18.54
CA GLU A 131 6.26 16.64 -18.05
C GLU A 131 4.78 16.33 -17.94
N SER A 132 4.33 15.16 -18.38
CA SER A 132 2.91 14.79 -18.34
C SER A 132 2.66 13.44 -17.68
N TYR A 133 3.65 12.84 -17.00
CA TYR A 133 3.55 11.50 -16.41
C TYR A 133 2.40 11.29 -15.40
N LEU A 134 1.78 12.36 -14.91
CA LEU A 134 0.62 12.30 -14.01
C LEU A 134 -0.73 12.29 -14.74
N LYS A 135 -0.77 12.62 -16.04
CA LYS A 135 -2.01 12.62 -16.81
C LYS A 135 -2.48 11.19 -17.09
N GLY A 136 -3.79 10.95 -17.04
CA GLY A 136 -4.35 9.60 -17.21
C GLY A 136 -4.11 9.00 -18.60
N ASP A 137 -3.98 9.84 -19.63
CA ASP A 137 -3.66 9.46 -21.01
C ASP A 137 -2.15 9.27 -21.26
N HIS A 138 -1.31 9.55 -20.26
CA HIS A 138 0.13 9.37 -20.41
C HIS A 138 0.49 7.87 -20.51
N PRO A 139 1.43 7.46 -21.39
CA PRO A 139 1.80 6.05 -21.59
C PRO A 139 2.11 5.28 -20.29
N LEU A 140 2.77 5.93 -19.33
CA LEU A 140 3.01 5.37 -17.99
C LEU A 140 1.73 5.00 -17.25
N GLN A 141 0.74 5.90 -17.20
CA GLN A 141 -0.50 5.65 -16.45
C GLN A 141 -1.35 4.60 -17.17
N VAL A 142 -1.41 4.66 -18.51
CA VAL A 142 -2.04 3.64 -19.34
C VAL A 142 -1.45 2.26 -19.09
N GLU A 143 -0.12 2.13 -19.02
CA GLU A 143 0.54 0.85 -18.72
C GLU A 143 0.20 0.34 -17.31
N ILE A 144 0.15 1.22 -16.32
CA ILE A 144 -0.28 0.87 -14.95
C ILE A 144 -1.72 0.34 -14.96
N PHE A 145 -2.65 1.04 -15.63
CA PHE A 145 -4.04 0.64 -15.72
C PHE A 145 -4.21 -0.69 -16.47
N ARG A 146 -3.47 -0.88 -17.57
CA ARG A 146 -3.43 -2.13 -18.32
C ARG A 146 -3.00 -3.30 -17.44
N LYS A 147 -1.92 -3.14 -16.66
CA LYS A 147 -1.47 -4.17 -15.70
C LYS A 147 -2.50 -4.49 -14.63
N ILE A 148 -3.18 -3.48 -14.10
CA ILE A 148 -4.21 -3.69 -13.08
C ILE A 148 -5.44 -4.38 -13.67
N SER A 149 -5.86 -3.98 -14.88
CA SER A 149 -6.92 -4.64 -15.65
C SER A 149 -6.61 -6.11 -15.91
N GLU A 150 -5.39 -6.45 -16.34
CA GLU A 150 -4.92 -7.84 -16.51
C GLU A 150 -5.03 -8.66 -15.23
N PHE A 151 -4.58 -8.09 -14.10
CA PHE A 151 -4.61 -8.78 -12.81
C PHE A 151 -6.01 -8.94 -12.23
N LEU A 152 -6.88 -7.96 -12.45
CA LEU A 152 -8.26 -8.02 -12.00
C LEU A 152 -9.13 -8.86 -12.93
N GLU A 153 -8.70 -9.09 -14.17
CA GLU A 153 -9.49 -9.72 -15.25
C GLU A 153 -10.77 -8.92 -15.54
N VAL A 154 -10.65 -7.58 -15.54
CA VAL A 154 -11.73 -6.65 -15.90
C VAL A 154 -11.34 -5.83 -17.12
N PRO A 155 -12.30 -5.44 -17.99
CA PRO A 155 -12.02 -4.57 -19.13
C PRO A 155 -11.36 -3.25 -18.71
N LEU A 156 -10.46 -2.73 -19.56
CA LEU A 156 -9.73 -1.49 -19.25
C LEU A 156 -10.68 -0.29 -19.11
N GLU A 157 -11.81 -0.32 -19.83
CA GLU A 157 -12.86 0.69 -19.84
C GLU A 157 -13.59 0.78 -18.49
N GLU A 158 -13.53 -0.28 -17.67
CA GLU A 158 -14.11 -0.30 -16.33
C GLU A 158 -13.15 0.25 -15.25
N ILE A 159 -11.88 0.49 -15.59
CA ILE A 159 -10.92 1.10 -14.68
C ILE A 159 -11.23 2.59 -14.54
N TYR A 160 -11.89 2.93 -13.43
CA TYR A 160 -12.11 4.31 -13.05
C TYR A 160 -10.95 4.84 -12.20
N ALA A 161 -10.33 5.94 -12.67
CA ALA A 161 -9.22 6.59 -12.00
C ALA A 161 -9.49 8.07 -11.79
N GLU A 162 -9.06 8.60 -10.65
CA GLU A 162 -9.09 10.04 -10.38
C GLU A 162 -7.80 10.56 -9.76
N ARG A 163 -7.64 11.88 -9.77
CA ARG A 163 -6.45 12.55 -9.21
C ARG A 163 -6.35 12.38 -7.69
N ASP A 164 -5.24 11.79 -7.22
CA ASP A 164 -4.87 11.71 -5.79
C ASP A 164 -4.16 13.00 -5.32
N ASP A 165 -3.91 13.15 -4.02
CA ASP A 165 -3.32 14.36 -3.41
C ASP A 165 -1.91 14.66 -3.96
N CYS A 166 -1.16 13.61 -4.29
CA CYS A 166 0.16 13.73 -4.92
C CYS A 166 0.10 14.08 -6.42
N GLY A 167 -1.10 14.14 -7.01
CA GLY A 167 -1.36 14.42 -8.41
C GLY A 167 -1.40 13.19 -9.32
N ALA A 168 -0.91 12.03 -8.88
CA ALA A 168 -1.00 10.79 -9.66
C ALA A 168 -2.41 10.19 -9.59
N PRO A 169 -2.84 9.41 -10.61
CA PRO A 169 -4.10 8.70 -10.56
C PRO A 169 -4.17 7.66 -9.42
N THR A 170 -5.35 7.53 -8.82
CA THR A 170 -5.75 6.45 -7.90
C THR A 170 -7.06 5.84 -8.37
N LEU A 171 -7.22 4.53 -8.17
CA LEU A 171 -8.34 3.78 -8.73
C LEU A 171 -9.51 3.68 -7.77
N TYR A 172 -10.72 3.81 -8.30
CA TYR A 172 -11.96 3.50 -7.61
C TYR A 172 -12.33 2.04 -7.87
N MET A 173 -12.27 1.22 -6.83
CA MET A 173 -12.40 -0.24 -6.98
C MET A 173 -13.08 -0.86 -5.75
N LYS A 174 -13.56 -2.08 -5.91
CA LYS A 174 -14.19 -2.87 -4.85
C LYS A 174 -13.13 -3.37 -3.88
N LEU A 175 -13.53 -3.58 -2.63
CA LEU A 175 -12.62 -4.11 -1.60
C LEU A 175 -12.10 -5.51 -1.96
N ILE A 176 -12.94 -6.36 -2.58
CA ILE A 176 -12.53 -7.68 -3.08
C ILE A 176 -11.45 -7.61 -4.17
N GLU A 177 -11.50 -6.60 -5.04
CA GLU A 177 -10.49 -6.37 -6.08
C GLU A 177 -9.16 -5.92 -5.44
N MET A 178 -9.22 -5.07 -4.40
CA MET A 178 -8.03 -4.69 -3.64
C MET A 178 -7.39 -5.92 -2.97
N ALA A 179 -8.21 -6.80 -2.39
CA ALA A 179 -7.75 -8.05 -1.80
C ALA A 179 -7.15 -9.01 -2.85
N LYS A 180 -7.75 -9.12 -4.05
CA LYS A 180 -7.19 -9.89 -5.18
C LYS A 180 -5.82 -9.37 -5.62
N LEU A 181 -5.64 -8.05 -5.73
CA LEU A 181 -4.33 -7.48 -6.06
C LEU A 181 -3.26 -7.89 -5.03
N TYR A 182 -3.60 -7.84 -3.74
CA TYR A 182 -2.67 -8.22 -2.67
C TYR A 182 -2.44 -9.74 -2.58
N SER A 183 -3.41 -10.56 -2.97
CA SER A 183 -3.24 -12.01 -3.07
C SER A 183 -2.30 -12.38 -4.23
N LEU A 184 -2.33 -11.63 -5.34
CA LEU A 184 -1.36 -11.77 -6.42
C LEU A 184 0.05 -11.35 -5.97
N LEU A 185 0.17 -10.24 -5.24
CA LEU A 185 1.44 -9.76 -4.68
C LEU A 185 2.12 -10.80 -3.76
N SER A 186 1.35 -11.66 -3.09
CA SER A 186 1.91 -12.73 -2.25
C SER A 186 2.19 -14.05 -2.95
N SER A 187 1.64 -14.27 -4.14
CA SER A 187 1.54 -15.62 -4.74
C SER A 187 2.76 -16.09 -5.54
N SER A 188 3.76 -15.23 -5.77
CA SER A 188 4.98 -15.51 -6.57
C SER A 188 4.71 -16.06 -7.98
N VAL A 189 3.50 -15.85 -8.54
CA VAL A 189 3.13 -16.30 -9.89
C VAL A 189 3.55 -15.32 -10.99
N ASN A 190 3.88 -14.08 -10.62
CA ASN A 190 4.32 -13.03 -11.52
C ASN A 190 5.67 -12.51 -11.04
N ALA A 191 6.67 -12.52 -11.93
CA ALA A 191 8.06 -12.21 -11.57
C ALA A 191 8.24 -10.77 -11.09
N GLU A 192 7.53 -9.80 -11.67
CA GLU A 192 7.58 -8.41 -11.25
C GLU A 192 7.01 -8.23 -9.83
N LEU A 193 5.84 -8.82 -9.55
CA LEU A 193 5.23 -8.81 -8.23
C LEU A 193 6.09 -9.55 -7.19
N GLU A 194 6.74 -10.65 -7.56
CA GLU A 194 7.68 -11.36 -6.69
C GLU A 194 8.88 -10.47 -6.33
N GLN A 195 9.45 -9.76 -7.30
CA GLN A 195 10.54 -8.82 -7.06
C GLN A 195 10.11 -7.64 -6.18
N ILE A 196 8.91 -7.10 -6.39
CA ILE A 196 8.32 -6.04 -5.57
C ILE A 196 8.06 -6.53 -4.15
N SER A 197 7.45 -7.71 -4.00
CA SER A 197 7.17 -8.37 -2.72
C SER A 197 8.46 -8.55 -1.91
N ARG A 198 9.51 -9.11 -2.53
CA ARG A 198 10.84 -9.27 -1.91
C ARG A 198 11.46 -7.94 -1.52
N ALA A 199 11.36 -6.91 -2.36
CA ALA A 199 11.88 -5.58 -2.04
C ALA A 199 11.17 -4.99 -0.80
N MET A 200 9.84 -5.08 -0.74
CA MET A 200 9.04 -4.57 0.37
C MET A 200 9.37 -5.28 1.69
N THR A 201 9.54 -6.60 1.68
CA THR A 201 9.86 -7.40 2.88
C THR A 201 11.30 -7.25 3.32
N THR A 202 12.24 -7.03 2.39
CA THR A 202 13.66 -6.80 2.71
C THR A 202 13.91 -5.39 3.26
N HIS A 203 13.19 -4.38 2.75
CA HIS A 203 13.40 -2.97 3.13
C HIS A 203 12.13 -2.31 3.68
N PRO A 204 11.51 -2.84 4.75
CA PRO A 204 10.23 -2.35 5.25
C PRO A 204 10.29 -0.89 5.69
N THR A 205 11.45 -0.44 6.19
CA THR A 205 11.64 0.96 6.59
C THR A 205 11.52 1.93 5.42
N MET A 206 11.78 1.52 4.16
CA MET A 206 11.57 2.36 2.97
C MET A 206 10.08 2.55 2.63
N ILE A 207 9.19 1.70 3.14
CA ILE A 207 7.75 1.76 2.85
C ILE A 207 7.10 2.92 3.61
N SER A 208 7.32 3.01 4.92
CA SER A 208 6.66 4.04 5.73
C SER A 208 7.59 4.78 6.70
N GLY A 209 8.81 4.28 6.91
CA GLY A 209 9.73 4.74 7.96
C GLY A 209 9.60 3.94 9.26
N GLN A 210 10.51 4.18 10.20
CA GLN A 210 10.50 3.52 11.51
C GLN A 210 9.28 3.90 12.34
N ASN A 211 8.82 3.00 13.24
CA ASN A 211 7.71 3.24 14.15
C ASN A 211 6.41 3.63 13.42
N ARG A 212 6.18 3.01 12.27
CA ARG A 212 4.98 3.20 11.44
C ARG A 212 4.36 1.83 11.17
N PHE A 213 3.04 1.81 11.15
CA PHE A 213 2.25 0.57 11.11
C PHE A 213 2.70 -0.43 10.03
N ASP A 214 2.82 0.02 8.78
CA ASP A 214 3.22 -0.85 7.66
C ASP A 214 4.60 -1.48 7.92
N THR A 215 5.57 -0.68 8.37
CA THR A 215 6.92 -1.14 8.72
C THR A 215 6.91 -2.13 9.88
N GLU A 216 6.21 -1.81 10.98
CA GLU A 216 6.18 -2.67 12.16
C GLU A 216 5.50 -4.02 11.88
N VAL A 217 4.43 -4.04 11.09
CA VAL A 217 3.75 -5.30 10.68
C VAL A 217 4.69 -6.19 9.85
N ILE A 218 5.40 -5.61 8.87
CA ILE A 218 6.33 -6.36 8.02
C ILE A 218 7.51 -6.90 8.86
N GLN A 219 8.04 -6.10 9.78
CA GLN A 219 9.16 -6.51 10.63
C GLN A 219 8.75 -7.57 11.67
N ALA A 220 7.62 -7.38 12.34
CA ALA A 220 7.11 -8.29 13.37
C ALA A 220 6.73 -9.66 12.82
N SER A 221 6.32 -9.72 11.55
CA SER A 221 6.04 -10.97 10.83
C SER A 221 7.28 -11.58 10.18
N HIS A 222 8.48 -11.01 10.39
CA HIS A 222 9.72 -11.45 9.73
C HIS A 222 9.59 -11.52 8.20
N GLY A 223 8.88 -10.55 7.60
CA GLY A 223 8.65 -10.49 6.16
C GLY A 223 7.58 -11.46 5.64
N GLN A 224 6.90 -12.21 6.51
CA GLN A 224 5.82 -13.11 6.08
C GLN A 224 4.53 -12.36 5.75
N VAL A 225 4.33 -11.15 6.29
CA VAL A 225 3.16 -10.31 5.98
C VAL A 225 3.63 -9.01 5.33
N ILE A 226 3.10 -8.72 4.15
CA ILE A 226 3.20 -7.39 3.55
C ILE A 226 2.02 -6.55 4.02
N SER A 227 2.28 -5.29 4.34
CA SER A 227 1.25 -4.34 4.78
C SER A 227 1.48 -3.00 4.10
N LYS A 228 0.41 -2.41 3.58
CA LYS A 228 0.46 -1.10 2.94
C LYS A 228 -0.85 -0.33 3.15
N GLY A 229 -0.72 0.82 3.81
CA GLY A 229 -1.85 1.71 4.04
C GLY A 229 -2.18 2.61 2.85
N GLY A 230 -3.47 2.83 2.64
CA GLY A 230 -4.04 3.95 1.90
C GLY A 230 -4.56 5.05 2.85
N ALA A 231 -4.81 6.25 2.33
CA ALA A 231 -5.59 7.26 3.05
C ALA A 231 -7.06 6.81 3.17
N GLU A 232 -7.91 7.60 3.82
CA GLU A 232 -9.36 7.36 3.88
C GLU A 232 -9.73 5.93 4.33
N GLY A 233 -9.07 5.43 5.38
CA GLY A 233 -9.46 4.19 6.05
C GLY A 233 -9.04 2.91 5.34
N ILE A 234 -8.23 2.98 4.28
CA ILE A 234 -7.76 1.81 3.52
C ILE A 234 -6.52 1.17 4.16
N GLN A 235 -6.55 -0.14 4.36
CA GLN A 235 -5.37 -0.95 4.67
C GLN A 235 -5.42 -2.24 3.85
N CYS A 236 -4.33 -2.57 3.15
CA CYS A 236 -4.21 -3.82 2.43
C CYS A 236 -3.01 -4.61 2.97
N LEU A 237 -3.18 -5.92 3.12
CA LEU A 237 -2.19 -6.84 3.63
C LEU A 237 -2.18 -8.14 2.81
N CYS A 238 -1.08 -8.88 2.81
CA CYS A 238 -1.07 -10.24 2.30
C CYS A 238 -0.06 -11.12 3.02
N LYS A 239 -0.33 -12.43 3.03
CA LYS A 239 0.56 -13.44 3.59
C LYS A 239 1.41 -14.04 2.47
N VAL A 240 2.71 -13.73 2.50
CA VAL A 240 3.69 -14.11 1.47
C VAL A 240 3.72 -15.62 1.29
N ASN A 241 3.74 -16.09 0.04
CA ASN A 241 3.71 -17.48 -0.41
C ASN A 241 2.39 -18.24 -0.16
N GLU A 242 1.38 -17.63 0.45
CA GLU A 242 0.06 -18.28 0.67
C GLU A 242 -1.00 -17.85 -0.35
N GLY A 243 -0.73 -16.82 -1.17
CA GLY A 243 -1.67 -16.35 -2.19
C GLY A 243 -2.98 -15.81 -1.60
N MET A 244 -2.92 -15.28 -0.38
CA MET A 244 -4.04 -14.64 0.33
C MET A 244 -3.79 -13.14 0.45
N GLY A 245 -4.79 -12.34 0.12
CA GLY A 245 -4.80 -10.89 0.30
C GLY A 245 -5.97 -10.46 1.15
N LEU A 246 -5.75 -9.49 2.03
CA LEU A 246 -6.72 -8.87 2.93
C LEU A 246 -6.84 -7.39 2.58
N ALA A 247 -8.06 -6.90 2.41
CA ALA A 247 -8.34 -5.48 2.27
C ALA A 247 -9.34 -5.03 3.33
N ILE A 248 -9.08 -3.85 3.91
CA ILE A 248 -9.86 -3.23 4.99
C ILE A 248 -10.23 -1.82 4.55
N LYS A 249 -11.50 -1.45 4.74
CA LYS A 249 -12.01 -0.09 4.60
C LYS A 249 -12.80 0.30 5.84
N VAL A 250 -12.33 1.33 6.54
CA VAL A 250 -13.12 2.02 7.57
C VAL A 250 -13.93 3.12 6.89
N GLU A 251 -15.26 3.10 7.03
CA GLU A 251 -16.16 3.98 6.28
C GLU A 251 -15.80 5.47 6.44
N ASP A 252 -15.61 5.92 7.67
CA ASP A 252 -15.27 7.31 8.02
C ASP A 252 -13.81 7.72 7.77
N GLY A 253 -13.01 6.82 7.19
CA GLY A 253 -11.62 7.09 6.84
C GLY A 253 -10.62 7.02 8.00
N SER A 254 -11.06 6.67 9.21
CA SER A 254 -10.23 6.72 10.42
C SER A 254 -8.98 5.84 10.34
N LYS A 255 -7.81 6.50 10.44
CA LYS A 255 -6.50 5.84 10.49
C LYS A 255 -6.33 4.96 11.72
N ARG A 256 -6.77 5.43 12.89
CA ARG A 256 -6.68 4.66 14.15
C ARG A 256 -7.52 3.39 14.06
N ALA A 257 -8.73 3.50 13.53
CA ALA A 257 -9.63 2.37 13.39
C ALA A 257 -9.07 1.30 12.43
N LYS A 258 -8.53 1.69 11.27
CA LYS A 258 -7.99 0.69 10.31
C LYS A 258 -6.77 -0.04 10.87
N GLN A 259 -5.95 0.63 11.69
CA GLN A 259 -4.76 0.04 12.30
C GLN A 259 -5.16 -0.94 13.40
N ALA A 260 -6.08 -0.55 14.29
CA ALA A 260 -6.60 -1.43 15.33
C ALA A 260 -7.32 -2.66 14.74
N VAL A 261 -8.15 -2.47 13.72
CA VAL A 261 -8.79 -3.61 13.04
C VAL A 261 -7.76 -4.46 12.30
N GLY A 262 -6.75 -3.86 11.67
CA GLY A 262 -5.65 -4.60 11.04
C GLY A 262 -4.96 -5.56 12.01
N LEU A 263 -4.62 -5.12 13.22
CA LEU A 263 -3.99 -5.96 14.24
C LEU A 263 -4.95 -7.04 14.76
N HIS A 264 -6.22 -6.68 15.00
CA HIS A 264 -7.26 -7.64 15.38
C HIS A 264 -7.40 -8.77 14.36
N LEU A 265 -7.42 -8.44 13.07
CA LEU A 265 -7.52 -9.44 12.00
C LEU A 265 -6.24 -10.26 11.83
N LEU A 266 -5.05 -9.64 11.96
CA LEU A 266 -3.78 -10.37 11.94
C LEU A 266 -3.70 -11.40 13.07
N LYS A 267 -4.20 -11.05 14.26
CA LYS A 267 -4.34 -11.97 15.40
C LYS A 267 -5.35 -13.07 15.10
N GLN A 268 -6.55 -12.72 14.60
CA GLN A 268 -7.59 -13.69 14.24
C GLN A 268 -7.08 -14.74 13.23
N LEU A 269 -6.30 -14.31 12.24
CA LEU A 269 -5.78 -15.18 11.18
C LEU A 269 -4.52 -15.96 11.59
N GLY A 270 -3.95 -15.68 12.76
CA GLY A 270 -2.67 -16.27 13.17
C GLY A 270 -1.49 -15.85 12.29
N TRP A 271 -1.59 -14.74 11.55
CA TRP A 271 -0.52 -14.30 10.64
C TRP A 271 0.68 -13.72 11.40
N ILE A 272 0.44 -13.22 12.62
CA ILE A 272 1.43 -12.71 13.57
C ILE A 272 1.05 -13.20 14.98
N SER A 273 2.04 -13.61 15.77
CA SER A 273 1.84 -14.06 17.16
C SER A 273 1.29 -12.95 18.05
N GLU A 274 0.51 -13.30 19.08
CA GLU A 274 -0.08 -12.32 20.00
C GLU A 274 0.95 -11.40 20.66
N LEU A 275 2.10 -11.93 21.09
CA LEU A 275 3.17 -11.14 21.70
C LEU A 275 3.66 -10.02 20.77
N ARG A 276 3.89 -10.37 19.49
CA ARG A 276 4.30 -9.41 18.46
C ARG A 276 3.20 -8.40 18.11
N ILE A 277 1.93 -8.80 18.20
CA ILE A 277 0.82 -7.85 18.04
C ILE A 277 0.84 -6.83 19.18
N GLN A 278 1.01 -7.26 20.42
CA GLN A 278 1.13 -6.37 21.58
C GLN A 278 2.29 -5.36 21.42
N ASP A 279 3.47 -5.82 20.97
CA ASP A 279 4.61 -4.94 20.67
C ASP A 279 4.26 -3.83 19.66
N ILE A 280 3.42 -4.13 18.66
CA ILE A 280 2.98 -3.14 17.66
C ILE A 280 1.95 -2.19 18.27
N GLU A 281 1.01 -2.70 19.07
CA GLU A 281 -0.01 -1.89 19.75
C GLU A 281 0.65 -0.82 20.63
N ASP A 282 1.61 -1.22 21.47
CA ASP A 282 2.30 -0.32 22.40
C ASP A 282 3.09 0.78 21.67
N LYS A 283 3.66 0.44 20.50
CA LYS A 283 4.40 1.40 19.67
C LYS A 283 3.50 2.35 18.88
N ILE A 284 2.42 1.84 18.29
CA ILE A 284 1.64 2.53 17.25
C ILE A 284 0.34 3.11 17.79
N LEU A 285 -0.41 2.34 18.59
CA LEU A 285 -1.70 2.72 19.13
C LEU A 285 -1.53 3.39 20.50
N LYS A 286 -0.64 4.39 20.61
CA LYS A 286 -0.39 5.13 21.85
C LYS A 286 -1.67 5.83 22.34
N LEU A 287 -2.43 5.17 23.21
CA LEU A 287 -3.65 5.69 23.80
C LEU A 287 -3.32 6.46 25.08
N SER A 288 -4.04 7.57 25.30
CA SER A 288 -4.00 8.28 26.58
C SER A 288 -4.62 7.43 27.68
N GLU A 289 -4.23 7.70 28.94
CA GLU A 289 -4.84 7.06 30.11
C GLU A 289 -6.38 7.20 30.07
N GLY A 290 -7.07 6.09 30.39
CA GLY A 290 -8.52 6.00 30.34
C GLY A 290 -9.12 5.87 28.93
N VAL A 291 -8.32 5.85 27.85
CA VAL A 291 -8.81 5.59 26.49
C VAL A 291 -8.57 4.12 26.12
N GLN A 292 -9.61 3.45 25.66
CA GLN A 292 -9.56 2.05 25.24
C GLN A 292 -10.14 1.86 23.85
N ILE A 293 -9.59 0.89 23.12
CA ILE A 293 -10.10 0.44 21.83
C ILE A 293 -10.71 -0.95 22.02
N LYS A 294 -11.92 -1.15 21.51
CA LYS A 294 -12.55 -2.46 21.41
C LYS A 294 -12.96 -2.74 19.98
N VAL A 295 -12.37 -3.76 19.37
CA VAL A 295 -12.84 -4.28 18.08
C VAL A 295 -13.93 -5.32 18.36
N LYS A 296 -15.13 -5.11 17.78
CA LYS A 296 -16.23 -6.07 17.80
C LYS A 296 -16.46 -6.54 16.37
N GLY A 297 -16.68 -7.84 16.19
CA GLY A 297 -16.79 -8.48 14.88
C GLY A 297 -15.56 -9.35 14.57
N GLN A 298 -15.75 -10.23 13.60
CA GLN A 298 -14.74 -11.19 13.16
C GLN A 298 -14.96 -11.48 11.68
N LEU A 299 -13.91 -11.89 10.98
CA LEU A 299 -14.06 -12.49 9.66
C LEU A 299 -14.80 -13.83 9.80
N ASN A 300 -15.81 -14.04 8.96
CA ASN A 300 -16.50 -15.32 8.82
C ASN A 300 -16.22 -15.88 7.43
N PHE A 301 -16.19 -17.21 7.31
CA PHE A 301 -16.21 -17.85 5.99
C PHE A 301 -17.48 -17.44 5.26
N GLN A 302 -17.40 -17.25 3.95
CA GLN A 302 -18.60 -17.08 3.16
C GLN A 302 -19.36 -18.41 3.18
N GLU A 303 -20.57 -18.42 3.72
CA GLU A 303 -21.46 -19.57 3.59
C GLU A 303 -21.70 -19.79 2.10
N SER A 304 -21.36 -21.00 1.64
CA SER A 304 -21.46 -21.45 0.25
C SER A 304 -22.89 -21.45 -0.27
#